data_AF-A0A836S058-F1
#
_entry.id   AF-A0A836S058-F1
#
_cell.length_a   1.000
_cell.length_b   1.000
_cell.length_c   1.000
_cell.angle_alpha   90.00
_cell.angle_beta   90.00
_cell.angle_gamma   90.00
#
_symmetry.space_group_name_H-M   'P 1'
#
loop_
_entity.id
_entity.type
_entity.pdbx_description
1 polymer ?
#
loop_
_entity_poly.entity_id
_entity_poly.type
_entity_poly.pdbx_seq_one_letter_code
_entity_poly.pdbx_strand_id
1 'polypeptide(L)' 'MGKVIVVFVGPAGSGKSTLVAAYAKWLQEGDVSVYTVNLDPAAETLPYEPGLDVMSIVDAREVARKYGL' A
#
# COMPACT_ATOMS: atom_id res chain seq x y z
N MET A 1 -0.15 -24.69 4.70
CA MET A 1 0.49 -23.69 3.80
C MET A 1 1.00 -22.55 4.67
N GLY A 2 2.24 -22.10 4.51
CA GLY A 2 2.78 -20.95 5.26
C GLY A 2 2.25 -19.62 4.71
N LYS A 3 2.35 -18.54 5.50
CA LYS A 3 2.08 -17.18 5.02
C LYS A 3 3.30 -16.70 4.20
N VAL A 4 3.06 -16.08 3.05
CA VAL A 4 4.08 -15.44 2.22
C VAL A 4 3.91 -13.93 2.32
N ILE A 5 5.02 -13.20 2.47
CA ILE A 5 5.04 -11.73 2.48
C ILE A 5 5.74 -11.27 1.21
N VAL A 6 5.08 -10.41 0.45
CA VAL A 6 5.64 -9.77 -0.76
C VAL A 6 5.67 -8.27 -0.50
N VAL A 7 6.83 -7.63 -0.72
CA VAL A 7 7.01 -6.19 -0.56
C VAL A 7 7.36 -5.59 -1.91
N PHE A 8 6.57 -4.61 -2.35
CA PHE A 8 6.79 -3.89 -3.60
C PHE A 8 7.59 -2.62 -3.35
N VAL A 9 8.79 -2.56 -3.90
CA VAL A 9 9.72 -1.42 -3.78
C VAL A 9 10.02 -0.82 -5.14
N GLY A 10 10.35 0.47 -5.17
CA GLY A 10 10.66 1.19 -6.41
C GLY A 10 10.50 2.71 -6.28
N PRO A 11 11.03 3.48 -7.23
CA PRO A 11 10.95 4.94 -7.24
C PRO A 11 9.51 5.48 -7.20
N ALA A 12 9.34 6.76 -6.86
CA ALA A 12 8.06 7.45 -7.03
C ALA A 12 7.59 7.34 -8.50
N GLY A 13 6.30 7.12 -8.72
CA GLY A 13 5.74 6.95 -10.06
C GLY A 13 6.02 5.61 -10.74
N SER A 14 6.77 4.68 -10.13
CA SER A 14 7.08 3.37 -10.75
C SER A 14 5.89 2.37 -10.80
N GLY A 15 4.69 2.78 -10.40
CA GLY A 15 3.48 1.95 -10.46
C GLY A 15 3.26 0.96 -9.32
N LYS A 16 3.94 1.12 -8.17
CA LYS A 16 3.83 0.20 -7.02
C LYS A 16 2.39 -0.06 -6.56
N SER A 17 1.63 1.00 -6.27
CA SER A 17 0.25 0.86 -5.77
C SER A 17 -0.68 0.22 -6.80
N THR A 18 -0.48 0.55 -8.08
CA THR A 18 -1.20 -0.09 -9.19
C THR A 18 -0.88 -1.58 -9.28
N LEU A 19 0.40 -1.96 -9.10
CA LEU A 19 0.83 -3.35 -9.09
C LEU A 19 0.25 -4.12 -7.90
N VAL A 20 0.21 -3.51 -6.71
CA VAL A 20 -0.43 -4.12 -5.52
C VAL A 20 -1.91 -4.42 -5.81
N ALA A 21 -2.66 -3.47 -6.36
CA ALA A 21 -4.07 -3.66 -6.71
C ALA A 21 -4.26 -4.80 -7.72
N ALA A 22 -3.50 -4.78 -8.82
CA ALA A 22 -3.61 -5.78 -9.87
C ALA A 22 -3.20 -7.19 -9.38
N TYR A 23 -2.12 -7.27 -8.59
CA TYR A 23 -1.61 -8.54 -8.07
C TYR A 23 -2.55 -9.14 -7.01
N ALA A 24 -3.08 -8.32 -6.10
CA ALA A 24 -4.06 -8.76 -5.11
C ALA A 24 -5.32 -9.30 -5.78
N LYS A 25 -5.85 -8.58 -6.79
CA LYS A 25 -7.00 -9.02 -7.58
C LYS A 25 -6.72 -10.37 -8.26
N TRP A 26 -5.59 -10.49 -8.96
CA TRP A 26 -5.21 -11.73 -9.66
C TRP A 26 -5.09 -12.93 -8.70
N LEU A 27 -4.50 -12.73 -7.51
CA LEU A 27 -4.40 -13.77 -6.48
C LEU A 27 -5.79 -14.18 -5.95
N GLN A 28 -6.67 -13.21 -5.69
CA GLN A 28 -8.03 -13.47 -5.24
C GLN A 28 -8.86 -14.22 -6.29
N GLU A 29 -8.69 -13.90 -7.58
CA GLU A 29 -9.29 -14.64 -8.70
C GLU A 29 -8.79 -16.10 -8.78
N GLY A 30 -7.62 -16.39 -8.21
CA GLY A 30 -7.05 -17.74 -8.06
C GLY A 30 -7.33 -18.39 -6.70
N ASP A 31 -8.36 -17.95 -5.97
CA ASP A 31 -8.75 -18.46 -4.65
C ASP A 31 -7.66 -18.34 -3.56
N VAL A 32 -6.72 -17.41 -3.72
CA VAL A 32 -5.71 -17.11 -2.70
C VAL A 32 -6.24 -16.04 -1.75
N SER A 33 -6.18 -16.31 -0.45
CA SER A 33 -6.48 -15.31 0.58
C SER A 33 -5.37 -14.25 0.61
N VAL A 34 -5.75 -12.99 0.40
CA VAL A 34 -4.82 -11.84 0.34
C VAL A 34 -5.18 -10.81 1.41
N TYR A 35 -4.16 -10.28 2.09
CA TYR A 35 -4.27 -9.13 2.97
C TYR A 35 -3.31 -8.04 2.48
N THR A 36 -3.86 -6.91 2.07
CA THR A 36 -3.11 -5.77 1.51
C THR A 36 -2.72 -4.79 2.60
N VAL A 37 -1.53 -4.19 2.46
CA VAL A 37 -0.98 -3.24 3.42
C VAL A 37 -0.47 -2.01 2.66
N ASN A 38 -0.98 -0.83 3.00
CA ASN A 38 -0.39 0.45 2.59
C ASN A 38 0.58 0.94 3.67
N LEU A 39 1.84 1.14 3.27
CA LEU A 39 2.91 1.70 4.10
C LEU A 39 3.40 3.07 3.61
N ASP A 40 2.78 3.65 2.59
CA ASP A 40 3.11 4.98 2.09
C ASP A 40 2.19 6.03 2.75
N PRO A 41 2.72 6.85 3.70
CA PRO A 41 1.90 7.84 4.41
C PRO A 41 1.62 9.08 3.55
N ALA A 42 2.29 9.24 2.40
CA ALA A 42 2.13 10.37 1.50
C ALA A 42 1.32 10.00 0.23
N ALA A 43 0.73 8.81 0.19
CA ALA A 43 -0.14 8.41 -0.92
C ALA A 43 -1.37 9.33 -1.01
N GLU A 44 -1.64 9.87 -2.20
CA GLU A 44 -2.82 10.73 -2.40
C GLU A 44 -4.10 9.93 -2.62
N THR A 45 -4.00 8.84 -3.38
CA THR A 45 -5.11 7.93 -3.70
C THR A 45 -4.57 6.50 -3.80
N LEU A 46 -5.41 5.53 -3.42
CA LEU A 46 -5.09 4.11 -3.53
C LEU A 46 -6.08 3.43 -4.49
N PRO A 47 -5.61 2.62 -5.46
CA PRO A 47 -6.48 1.88 -6.38
C PRO A 47 -7.02 0.57 -5.78
N TYR A 48 -6.97 0.43 -4.45
CA TYR A 48 -7.43 -0.73 -3.69
C TYR A 48 -7.79 -0.29 -2.26
N GLU A 49 -8.62 -1.07 -1.58
CA GLU A 49 -8.88 -0.89 -0.15
C GLU A 49 -7.84 -1.70 0.66
N PRO A 50 -6.91 -1.04 1.37
CA PRO A 50 -5.94 -1.74 2.20
C PRO A 50 -6.60 -2.36 3.44
N GLY A 51 -6.18 -3.58 3.80
CA GLY A 51 -6.54 -4.17 5.09
C GLY A 51 -5.86 -3.47 6.28
N LEU A 52 -4.66 -2.91 6.06
CA LEU A 52 -3.95 -2.02 6.98
C LEU A 52 -3.46 -0.79 6.24
N ASP A 53 -3.79 0.40 6.75
CA ASP A 53 -3.38 1.66 6.16
C ASP A 53 -2.64 2.53 7.18
N VAL A 54 -1.37 2.86 6.89
CA VAL A 54 -0.57 3.75 7.73
C VAL A 54 -1.15 5.17 7.80
N MET A 55 -1.91 5.62 6.79
CA MET A 55 -2.54 6.96 6.81
C MET A 55 -3.59 7.11 7.92
N SER A 56 -4.11 5.99 8.47
CA SER A 56 -4.99 6.02 9.65
C SER A 56 -4.23 6.25 10.97
N ILE A 57 -2.91 6.13 10.96
CA ILE A 57 -2.02 6.22 12.12
C ILE A 57 -1.17 7.50 12.06
N VAL A 58 -0.72 7.89 10.86
CA VAL A 58 0.19 9.01 10.63
C VAL A 58 -0.32 9.88 9.48
N ASP A 59 -0.49 11.17 9.75
CA ASP A 59 -0.70 12.20 8.71
C ASP A 59 0.65 12.74 8.24
N ALA A 60 1.09 12.35 7.04
CA ALA A 60 2.34 12.86 6.47
C ALA A 60 2.35 14.38 6.27
N ARG A 61 1.20 15.02 6.01
CA ARG A 61 1.10 16.47 5.83
C ARG A 61 1.26 17.19 7.16
N GLU A 62 0.71 16.63 8.24
CA GLU A 62 0.96 17.15 9.59
C GLU A 62 2.44 17.05 9.94
N VAL A 63 3.07 15.90 9.68
CA VAL A 63 4.50 15.68 9.95
C VAL A 63 5.35 16.66 9.13
N ALA A 64 5.10 16.80 7.83
CA ALA A 64 5.84 17.74 6.99
C ALA A 64 5.78 19.17 7.53
N ARG A 65 4.56 19.66 7.87
CA ARG A 65 4.37 20.98 8.48
C ARG A 65 5.14 21.14 9.79
N LYS A 66 5.12 20.12 10.66
CA LYS A 66 5.82 20.15 11.96
C LYS A 66 7.34 20.34 11.80
N TYR A 67 7.92 19.80 10.73
CA TYR A 67 9.36 19.86 10.46
C TYR A 67 9.75 20.92 9.42
N GLY A 68 8.79 21.71 8.91
CA GLY A 68 9.05 22.77 7.95
C GLY A 68 9.43 22.28 6.55
N LEU A 69 8.84 21.15 6.12
CA LEU A 69 8.97 20.56 4.78
C LEU A 69 7.79 20.92 3.89
#